data_AF-A0A1J5TRE4-F1
#
_entry.id   AF-A0A1J5TRE4-F1
#
_cell.length_a   1.000
_cell.length_b   1.000
_cell.length_c   1.000
_cell.angle_alpha   90.00
_cell.angle_beta   90.00
_cell.angle_gamma   90.00
#
_symmetry.space_group_name_H-M   'P 1'
#
loop_
_entity.id
_entity.type
_entity.pdbx_description
1 polymer ?
#
loop_
_entity_poly.entity_id
_entity_poly.type
_entity_poly.pdbx_seq_one_letter_code
_entity_poly.pdbx_strand_id
1 'polypeptide(L)'
;MILLTASLTGCTDSTPNRTIVTFQIDSDGDDYWIYLYTIPRTKMGNFTIVSSFGNDTLSSVFSHQKKVSIDNLTKDIDNYVFFTFQADLSKVLWELSCKIRISSESTEDKIILDAIILNNGEEEEKEWKMPYSTPLNYRQ
;
A
#
# COMPACT_ATOMS: atom_id res chain seq x y z
N MET A 1 -24.33 7.30 -33.90
CA MET A 1 -23.71 6.70 -32.71
C MET A 1 -22.85 7.79 -32.08
N ILE A 2 -23.31 8.44 -31.01
CA ILE A 2 -22.57 9.53 -30.34
C ILE A 2 -21.81 8.89 -29.18
N LEU A 3 -20.48 8.94 -29.23
CA LEU A 3 -19.61 8.54 -28.12
C LEU A 3 -19.64 9.67 -27.08
N LEU A 4 -20.35 9.47 -25.97
CA LEU A 4 -20.28 10.34 -24.80
C LEU A 4 -19.08 9.93 -23.95
N THR A 5 -17.97 10.64 -24.10
CA THR A 5 -16.87 10.59 -23.13
C THR A 5 -17.25 11.41 -21.91
N ALA A 6 -17.72 10.74 -20.86
CA ALA A 6 -17.86 11.34 -19.54
C ALA A 6 -16.50 11.34 -18.84
N SER A 7 -15.86 12.50 -18.72
CA SER A 7 -14.72 12.69 -17.83
C SER A 7 -15.23 12.92 -16.41
N LEU A 8 -15.05 11.95 -15.53
CA LEU A 8 -15.23 12.13 -14.09
C LEU A 8 -14.09 13.02 -13.59
N THR A 9 -14.31 14.33 -13.52
CA THR A 9 -13.46 15.23 -12.73
C THR A 9 -13.75 14.95 -11.26
N GLY A 10 -13.02 14.00 -10.67
CA GLY A 10 -13.07 13.75 -9.24
C GLY A 10 -12.72 15.03 -8.47
N CYS A 11 -13.56 15.41 -7.51
CA CYS A 11 -13.35 16.55 -6.61
C CYS A 11 -11.91 16.58 -6.11
N THR A 12 -11.13 17.56 -6.57
CA THR A 12 -9.82 17.86 -6.00
C THR A 12 -10.05 18.49 -4.64
N ASP A 13 -9.61 17.81 -3.59
CA ASP A 13 -9.57 18.36 -2.24
C ASP A 13 -8.78 19.68 -2.22
N SER A 14 -9.16 20.59 -1.34
CA SER A 14 -8.81 22.02 -1.33
C SER A 14 -7.36 22.35 -0.93
N THR A 15 -6.44 21.39 -0.99
CA THR A 15 -5.00 21.59 -0.78
C THR A 15 -4.19 21.21 -2.02
N PRO A 16 -3.97 22.13 -2.98
CA PRO A 16 -3.54 21.80 -4.35
C PRO A 16 -2.11 21.24 -4.51
N ASN A 17 -1.31 21.14 -3.44
CA ASN A 17 0.14 20.86 -3.54
C ASN A 17 0.64 19.68 -2.69
N ARG A 18 -0.24 18.88 -2.09
CA ARG A 18 0.20 17.73 -1.29
C ARG A 18 0.35 16.50 -2.16
N THR A 19 1.57 15.95 -2.20
CA THR A 19 1.81 14.62 -2.75
C THR A 19 1.39 13.59 -1.71
N ILE A 20 0.39 12.77 -2.05
CA ILE A 20 -0.08 11.65 -1.25
C ILE A 20 0.69 10.41 -1.70
N VAL A 21 1.18 9.61 -0.77
CA VAL A 21 1.67 8.26 -1.07
C VAL A 21 0.52 7.30 -0.84
N THR A 22 0.13 6.52 -1.84
CA THR A 22 -0.96 5.55 -1.70
C THR A 22 -0.39 4.16 -1.67
N PHE A 23 -0.85 3.37 -0.70
CA PHE A 23 -0.60 1.94 -0.58
C PHE A 23 -1.85 1.16 -0.96
N GLN A 24 -1.67 0.21 -1.88
CA GLN A 24 -2.69 -0.72 -2.29
C GLN A 24 -2.18 -2.15 -2.26
N ILE A 25 -3.03 -3.05 -1.80
CA ILE A 25 -2.86 -4.48 -2.03
C ILE A 25 -4.02 -4.92 -2.93
N ASP A 26 -3.70 -5.76 -3.90
CA ASP A 26 -4.66 -6.45 -4.75
C ASP A 26 -4.38 -7.95 -4.80
N SER A 27 -5.34 -8.74 -5.26
CA SER A 27 -5.18 -10.18 -5.54
C SER A 27 -5.66 -10.46 -6.95
N ASP A 28 -4.87 -11.19 -7.73
CA ASP A 28 -5.31 -11.71 -9.03
C ASP A 28 -5.92 -13.12 -8.94
N GLY A 29 -6.06 -13.65 -7.71
CA GLY A 29 -6.59 -14.98 -7.41
C GLY A 29 -5.50 -16.00 -7.06
N ASP A 30 -4.31 -15.87 -7.65
CA ASP A 30 -3.18 -16.77 -7.41
C ASP A 30 -2.09 -16.10 -6.57
N ASP A 31 -1.86 -14.80 -6.79
CA ASP A 31 -0.83 -14.00 -6.18
C ASP A 31 -1.40 -12.71 -5.58
N TYR A 32 -0.70 -12.19 -4.57
CA TYR A 32 -0.98 -10.87 -4.02
C TYR A 32 -0.02 -9.86 -4.63
N TRP A 33 -0.54 -8.67 -4.91
CA TRP A 33 0.24 -7.58 -5.47
C TRP A 33 0.20 -6.39 -4.54
N ILE A 34 1.37 -5.95 -4.11
CA ILE A 34 1.54 -4.70 -3.39
C ILE A 34 1.88 -3.62 -4.40
N TYR A 35 1.15 -2.52 -4.35
CA TYR A 35 1.38 -1.30 -5.11
C TYR A 35 1.59 -0.14 -4.16
N LEU A 36 2.58 0.68 -4.48
CA LEU A 36 2.74 1.97 -3.83
C LEU A 36 3.14 3.01 -4.87
N TYR A 37 2.43 4.13 -4.85
CA TYR A 37 2.51 5.17 -5.88
C TYR A 37 2.11 6.52 -5.30
N THR A 38 2.28 7.60 -6.06
CA THR A 38 1.94 8.96 -5.61
C THR A 38 0.78 9.58 -6.37
N ILE A 39 0.01 10.43 -5.67
CA ILE A 39 -1.02 11.27 -6.24
C ILE A 39 -0.80 12.73 -5.79
N PRO A 40 -0.61 13.71 -6.70
CA PRO A 40 -0.39 13.51 -8.14
C PRO A 40 0.90 12.72 -8.41
N ARG A 41 1.03 12.20 -9.63
CA ARG A 41 2.14 11.32 -10.00
C ARG A 41 3.48 12.07 -9.93
N THR A 42 4.20 11.88 -8.83
CA THR A 42 5.49 12.50 -8.53
C THR A 42 6.57 11.42 -8.53
N LYS A 43 7.72 11.73 -9.15
CA LYS A 43 8.86 10.81 -9.18
C LYS A 43 9.47 10.70 -7.78
N MET A 44 9.55 9.48 -7.26
CA MET A 44 10.14 9.17 -5.96
C MET A 44 11.66 9.00 -6.11
N GLY A 45 12.41 9.40 -5.08
CA GLY A 45 13.86 9.21 -5.00
C GLY A 45 14.20 7.73 -4.87
N ASN A 46 13.88 7.14 -3.73
CA ASN A 46 13.96 5.71 -3.45
C ASN A 46 12.64 5.22 -2.90
N PHE A 47 12.24 4.07 -3.40
CA PHE A 47 11.18 3.28 -2.86
C PHE A 47 11.80 2.04 -2.22
N THR A 48 11.45 1.69 -0.98
CA THR A 48 11.84 0.39 -0.40
C THR A 48 10.63 -0.37 0.15
N ILE A 49 10.48 -1.65 -0.23
CA ILE A 49 9.62 -2.63 0.46
C ILE A 49 10.53 -3.55 1.28
N VAL A 50 10.41 -3.48 2.59
CA VAL A 50 11.05 -4.41 3.53
C VAL A 50 10.01 -5.46 3.93
N SER A 51 10.37 -6.74 3.75
CA SER A 51 9.60 -7.88 4.25
C SER A 51 10.53 -9.01 4.68
N SER A 52 9.98 -10.14 5.13
CA SER A 52 10.76 -11.31 5.53
C SER A 52 11.60 -11.94 4.41
N PHE A 53 11.36 -11.59 3.14
CA PHE A 53 12.20 -12.00 2.00
C PHE A 53 13.37 -11.03 1.71
N GLY A 54 13.50 -9.95 2.47
CA GLY A 54 14.54 -8.94 2.29
C GLY A 54 14.01 -7.63 1.71
N ASN A 55 14.95 -6.72 1.44
CA ASN A 55 14.65 -5.35 1.02
C ASN A 55 14.62 -5.29 -0.51
N ASP A 56 13.53 -4.77 -1.06
CA ASP A 56 13.39 -4.48 -2.49
C ASP A 56 13.33 -2.97 -2.68
N THR A 57 14.32 -2.41 -3.37
CA THR A 57 14.45 -0.96 -3.57
C THR A 57 14.43 -0.60 -5.04
N LEU A 58 13.51 0.30 -5.44
CA LEU A 58 13.52 0.94 -6.74
C LEU A 58 13.82 2.43 -6.63
N SER A 59 14.77 2.92 -7.42
CA SER A 59 15.17 4.32 -7.44
C SER A 59 14.57 5.07 -8.63
N SER A 60 14.19 6.33 -8.43
CA SER A 60 13.73 7.24 -9.48
C SER A 60 12.52 6.68 -10.24
N VAL A 61 11.49 6.23 -9.51
CA VAL A 61 10.27 5.64 -10.09
C VAL A 61 9.01 6.43 -9.71
N PHE A 62 7.94 6.28 -10.49
CA PHE A 62 6.63 6.87 -10.16
C PHE A 62 5.75 5.95 -9.31
N SER A 63 6.06 4.66 -9.33
CA SER A 63 5.33 3.61 -8.63
C SER A 63 6.27 2.41 -8.45
N HIS A 64 6.01 1.62 -7.42
CA HIS A 64 6.62 0.32 -7.25
C HIS A 64 5.50 -0.71 -7.06
N GLN A 65 5.62 -1.83 -7.78
CA GLN A 65 4.77 -3.00 -7.59
C GLN A 65 5.64 -4.19 -7.23
N LYS A 66 5.16 -5.02 -6.31
CA LYS A 66 5.83 -6.25 -5.91
C LYS A 66 4.81 -7.35 -5.73
N LYS A 67 5.05 -8.46 -6.43
CA LYS A 67 4.32 -9.70 -6.22
C LYS A 67 4.75 -10.32 -4.91
N VAL A 68 3.80 -10.72 -4.07
CA VAL A 68 4.05 -11.37 -2.80
C VAL A 68 3.15 -12.59 -2.66
N SER A 69 3.69 -13.64 -2.05
CA SER A 69 2.92 -14.82 -1.66
C SER A 69 2.87 -14.84 -0.14
N ILE A 70 1.73 -14.43 0.41
CA ILE A 70 1.52 -14.27 1.86
C ILE A 70 1.75 -15.59 2.61
N ASP A 71 1.44 -16.71 1.97
CA ASP A 71 1.63 -18.04 2.55
C ASP A 71 3.08 -18.44 2.73
N ASN A 72 3.97 -17.92 1.87
CA ASN A 72 5.39 -18.22 1.93
C ASN A 72 6.16 -17.24 2.85
N LEU A 73 5.52 -16.18 3.33
CA LEU A 73 6.15 -15.20 4.21
C LEU A 73 6.27 -15.73 5.64
N THR A 74 7.34 -15.35 6.34
CA THR A 74 7.46 -15.61 7.78
C THR A 74 6.36 -14.87 8.54
N LYS A 75 5.61 -15.62 9.35
CA LYS A 75 4.50 -15.12 10.16
C LYS A 75 4.90 -15.06 11.64
N ASP A 76 4.30 -14.15 12.40
CA ASP A 76 4.41 -14.10 13.86
C ASP A 76 3.49 -15.14 14.54
N ILE A 77 3.44 -15.11 15.87
CA ILE A 77 2.65 -16.07 16.67
C ILE A 77 1.14 -15.97 16.40
N ASP A 78 0.67 -14.81 15.94
CA ASP A 78 -0.74 -14.52 15.64
C ASP A 78 -1.05 -14.63 14.14
N ASN A 79 -0.12 -15.24 13.38
CA ASN A 79 -0.15 -15.45 11.93
C ASN A 79 -0.05 -14.17 11.08
N TYR A 80 0.42 -13.06 11.63
CA TYR A 80 0.65 -11.85 10.87
C TYR A 80 2.00 -11.83 10.17
N VAL A 81 2.02 -11.25 8.97
CA VAL A 81 3.24 -10.93 8.23
C VAL A 81 3.56 -9.45 8.40
N PHE A 82 4.82 -9.17 8.71
CA PHE A 82 5.31 -7.80 8.87
C PHE A 82 5.82 -7.21 7.54
N PHE A 83 5.45 -5.96 7.29
CA PHE A 83 5.94 -5.15 6.19
C PHE A 83 6.38 -3.76 6.69
N THR A 84 7.45 -3.24 6.11
CA THR A 84 7.77 -1.82 6.18
C THR A 84 7.89 -1.26 4.77
N PHE A 85 7.14 -0.21 4.48
CA PHE A 85 7.17 0.54 3.24
C PHE A 85 7.86 1.86 3.47
N GLN A 86 8.81 2.22 2.61
CA GLN A 86 9.53 3.48 2.68
C GLN A 86 9.51 4.17 1.32
N ALA A 87 9.34 5.48 1.32
CA ALA A 87 9.42 6.30 0.12
C ALA A 87 10.15 7.61 0.42
N ASP A 88 11.12 7.95 -0.41
CA ASP A 88 11.77 9.26 -0.43
C ASP A 88 11.07 10.15 -1.46
N LEU A 89 10.36 11.16 -0.98
CA LEU A 89 9.72 12.19 -1.78
C LEU A 89 10.56 13.46 -1.76
N SER A 90 11.58 13.54 -2.61
CA SER A 90 12.42 14.73 -2.73
C SER A 90 13.01 15.18 -1.38
N LYS A 91 13.65 14.26 -0.65
CA LYS A 91 14.24 14.41 0.69
C LYS A 91 13.23 14.39 1.85
N VAL A 92 11.95 14.14 1.58
CA VAL A 92 10.96 13.84 2.61
C VAL A 92 10.86 12.33 2.74
N LEU A 93 11.33 11.80 3.87
CA LEU A 93 11.26 10.37 4.17
C LEU A 93 9.88 10.04 4.71
N TRP A 94 9.22 9.12 4.03
CA TRP A 94 7.99 8.51 4.47
C TRP A 94 8.25 7.04 4.79
N GLU A 95 7.68 6.57 5.90
CA GLU A 95 7.74 5.17 6.34
C GLU A 95 6.38 4.75 6.90
N LEU A 96 5.97 3.52 6.59
CA LEU A 96 4.84 2.83 7.18
C LEU A 96 5.27 1.42 7.54
N SER A 97 5.11 1.08 8.80
CA SER A 97 5.21 -0.31 9.26
C SER A 97 3.82 -0.85 9.53
N CYS A 98 3.53 -2.05 9.05
CA CYS A 98 2.28 -2.72 9.33
C CYS A 98 2.46 -4.23 9.42
N LYS A 99 1.48 -4.86 10.06
CA LYS A 99 1.28 -6.30 10.07
C LYS A 99 0.02 -6.62 9.30
N ILE A 100 0.03 -7.64 8.45
CA ILE A 100 -1.16 -8.09 7.72
C ILE A 100 -1.33 -9.60 7.84
N ARG A 101 -2.57 -10.07 7.89
CA ARG A 101 -2.91 -11.49 7.71
C ARG A 101 -4.17 -11.62 6.88
N ILE A 102 -4.36 -12.78 6.28
CA ILE A 102 -5.63 -13.13 5.65
C ILE A 102 -6.64 -13.40 6.78
N SER A 103 -7.75 -12.66 6.75
CA SER A 103 -8.82 -12.79 7.73
C SER A 103 -9.54 -14.13 7.55
N SER A 104 -10.01 -14.74 8.64
CA SER A 104 -10.83 -15.97 8.60
C SER A 104 -12.16 -15.76 7.87
N GLU A 105 -12.61 -14.52 7.76
CA GLU A 105 -13.82 -14.11 7.04
C GLU A 105 -13.60 -14.02 5.51
N SER A 106 -12.38 -14.34 5.03
CA SER A 106 -12.09 -14.39 3.60
C SER A 106 -12.74 -15.60 2.94
N THR A 107 -13.25 -15.40 1.73
CA THR A 107 -13.76 -16.46 0.86
C THR A 107 -13.02 -16.45 -0.47
N GLU A 108 -13.19 -17.50 -1.30
CA GLU A 108 -12.60 -17.57 -2.64
C GLU A 108 -12.94 -16.33 -3.49
N ASP A 109 -14.17 -15.82 -3.38
CA ASP A 109 -14.64 -14.65 -4.12
C ASP A 109 -14.31 -13.30 -3.46
N LYS A 110 -13.88 -13.31 -2.19
CA LYS A 110 -13.71 -12.09 -1.40
C LYS A 110 -12.59 -12.25 -0.37
N ILE A 111 -11.45 -11.66 -0.70
CA ILE A 111 -10.32 -11.61 0.24
C ILE A 111 -10.44 -10.41 1.17
N ILE A 112 -10.32 -10.68 2.47
CA ILE A 112 -10.28 -9.69 3.53
C ILE A 112 -8.94 -9.84 4.25
N LEU A 113 -8.23 -8.72 4.44
CA LEU A 113 -7.01 -8.70 5.23
C LEU A 113 -7.30 -8.02 6.57
N ASP A 114 -6.86 -8.64 7.65
CA ASP A 114 -6.73 -7.92 8.92
C ASP A 114 -5.36 -7.23 8.90
N ALA A 115 -5.34 -5.93 9.17
CA ALA A 115 -4.13 -5.13 9.16
C ALA A 115 -3.96 -4.37 10.48
N ILE A 116 -2.74 -4.34 10.98
CA ILE A 116 -2.35 -3.56 12.15
C ILE A 116 -1.32 -2.54 11.68
N ILE A 117 -1.67 -1.26 11.70
CA ILE A 117 -0.75 -0.17 11.41
C ILE A 117 0.06 0.14 12.66
N LEU A 118 1.38 0.22 12.52
CA LEU A 118 2.30 0.47 13.63
C LEU A 118 2.82 1.91 13.53
N ASN A 119 2.28 2.79 14.36
CA ASN A 119 2.63 4.22 14.38
C ASN A 119 3.19 4.62 15.74
N ASN A 120 4.51 4.88 15.82
CA ASN A 120 5.18 5.37 17.04
C ASN A 120 4.86 4.56 18.33
N GLY A 121 4.64 3.25 18.22
CA GLY A 121 4.32 2.38 19.36
C GLY A 121 2.83 2.23 19.65
N GLU A 122 1.96 2.92 18.90
CA GLU A 122 0.52 2.65 18.88
C GLU A 122 0.19 1.68 17.74
N GLU A 123 -0.66 0.70 18.04
CA GLU A 123 -1.18 -0.27 17.08
C GLU A 123 -2.63 0.11 16.73
N GLU A 124 -2.91 0.29 15.44
CA GLU A 124 -4.27 0.55 14.94
C GLU A 124 -4.75 -0.63 14.11
N GLU A 125 -5.71 -1.39 14.65
CA GLU A 125 -6.36 -2.49 13.93
C GLU A 125 -7.35 -1.97 12.88
N LYS A 126 -7.28 -2.52 11.67
CA LYS A 126 -8.15 -2.21 10.54
C LYS A 126 -8.49 -3.46 9.75
N GLU A 127 -9.73 -3.56 9.31
CA GLU A 127 -10.17 -4.51 8.30
C GLU A 127 -9.97 -3.90 6.91
N TRP A 128 -9.26 -4.60 6.02
CA TRP A 128 -8.98 -4.18 4.64
C TRP A 128 -9.69 -5.10 3.65
N LYS A 129 -10.63 -4.54 2.88
CA LYS A 129 -11.30 -5.22 1.76
C LYS A 129 -10.57 -4.90 0.46
N MET A 130 -10.25 -5.94 -0.29
CA MET A 130 -9.43 -5.83 -1.50
C MET A 130 -10.27 -5.39 -2.72
N PRO A 131 -9.74 -4.53 -3.62
CA PRO A 131 -8.49 -3.78 -3.48
C PRO A 131 -8.64 -2.67 -2.43
N TYR A 132 -7.69 -2.57 -1.52
CA TYR A 132 -7.68 -1.54 -0.49
C TYR A 132 -6.73 -0.42 -0.89
N SER A 133 -7.10 0.84 -0.69
CA SER A 133 -6.21 1.98 -0.88
C SER A 133 -6.24 2.87 0.34
N THR A 134 -5.09 3.20 0.89
CA THR A 134 -4.98 4.20 1.97
C THR A 134 -4.04 5.32 1.57
N PRO A 135 -4.49 6.59 1.65
CA PRO A 135 -3.62 7.74 1.46
C PRO A 135 -2.72 7.90 2.69
N LEU A 136 -1.43 8.07 2.44
CA LEU A 136 -0.43 8.19 3.48
C LEU A 136 0.08 9.63 3.45
N ASN A 137 -0.25 10.34 4.52
CA ASN A 137 0.16 11.73 4.71
C ASN A 137 1.58 11.75 5.26
N TYR A 138 2.50 12.44 4.59
CA TYR A 138 3.83 12.66 5.12
C TYR A 138 3.76 13.58 6.35
N ARG A 139 4.60 13.33 7.37
CA ARG A 139 4.78 14.27 8.48
C ARG A 139 5.40 15.55 7.90
N GLN A 140 4.76 16.69 8.16
CA GLN A 140 5.33 18.00 7.83
C GLN A 140 6.49 18.34 8.77
#